data_AF-M0AL45-F1
#
_entry.id   AF-M0AL45-F1
#
_cell.length_a   1.000
_cell.length_b   1.000
_cell.length_c   1.000
_cell.angle_alpha   90.00
_cell.angle_beta   90.00
_cell.angle_gamma   90.00
#
_symmetry.space_group_name_H-M   'P 1'
#
loop_
_entity.id
_entity.type
_entity.pdbx_description
1 polymer ?
#
loop_
_entity_poly.entity_id
_entity_poly.type
_entity_poly.pdbx_seq_one_letter_code
_entity_poly.pdbx_strand_id
1 'polypeptide(L)'
;MSDTRNSIDDATEPRLITSTDLFAAFAVKRRQYALAYLAAHPVPVSITDLATFITRSELESDDSSLDATDDMAERQLSHTNGRYTDRYERVLTDLYHVHLPHLSDAGLLTATDVTELVELTVDRCVLSPYLDLTGVTVDLDSTVDVDIEIDGDSA
;
A
#
# COMPACT_ATOMS: atom_id res chain seq x y z
N MET A 1 51.56 0.71 16.95
CA MET A 1 50.54 1.68 16.52
C MET A 1 49.20 1.01 16.75
N SER A 2 48.47 1.50 17.74
CA SER A 2 47.09 1.15 18.00
C SER A 2 46.25 1.63 16.81
N ASP A 3 45.35 0.80 16.30
CA ASP A 3 43.93 1.14 16.35
C ASP A 3 43.09 -0.11 16.12
N THR A 4 42.09 -0.22 16.98
CA THR A 4 41.28 -1.42 17.24
C THR A 4 39.87 -1.09 16.79
N ARG A 5 39.26 -1.99 16.01
CA ARG A 5 37.80 -2.14 15.82
C ARG A 5 37.05 -0.96 15.17
N ASN A 6 36.50 -1.19 13.98
CA ASN A 6 35.13 -0.74 13.75
C ASN A 6 34.31 -1.88 13.17
N SER A 7 33.23 -2.19 13.88
CA SER A 7 32.27 -3.27 13.68
C SER A 7 31.80 -3.43 12.24
N ILE A 8 31.97 -4.64 11.70
CA ILE A 8 31.08 -5.19 10.66
C ILE A 8 30.05 -6.08 11.37
N ASP A 9 29.45 -5.52 12.42
CA ASP A 9 28.38 -6.15 13.20
C ASP A 9 27.36 -5.05 13.49
N ASP A 10 26.74 -4.58 12.40
CA ASP A 10 25.43 -3.94 12.45
C ASP A 10 24.43 -4.97 11.91
N ALA A 11 24.45 -6.14 12.54
CA ALA A 11 23.44 -7.16 12.33
C ALA A 11 22.19 -6.63 13.03
N THR A 12 21.38 -5.86 12.28
CA THR A 12 19.95 -5.60 12.48
C THR A 12 19.48 -5.95 13.90
N GLU A 13 19.84 -5.14 14.90
CA GLU A 13 19.15 -5.26 16.17
C GLU A 13 17.69 -4.91 15.88
N PRO A 14 16.74 -5.83 16.15
CA PRO A 14 15.33 -5.55 15.88
C PRO A 14 14.95 -4.36 16.74
N ARG A 15 14.85 -3.17 16.12
CA ARG A 15 14.40 -1.97 16.80
C ARG A 15 13.05 -2.30 17.41
N LEU A 16 12.97 -2.17 18.73
CA LEU A 16 11.73 -2.35 19.48
C LEU A 16 10.73 -1.29 18.98
N ILE A 17 9.69 -1.75 18.29
CA ILE A 17 8.66 -0.88 17.74
C ILE A 17 7.86 -0.30 18.90
N THR A 18 7.84 1.02 18.98
CA THR A 18 7.13 1.72 20.04
C THR A 18 5.70 2.01 19.62
N SER A 19 4.82 2.29 20.58
CA SER A 19 3.48 2.80 20.28
C SER A 19 3.52 4.09 19.47
N THR A 20 4.53 4.94 19.66
CA THR A 20 4.69 6.18 18.89
C THR A 20 4.96 5.89 17.41
N ASP A 21 5.76 4.87 17.11
CA ASP A 21 6.04 4.45 15.73
C ASP A 21 4.77 3.91 15.07
N LEU A 22 3.99 3.10 15.80
CA LEU A 22 2.68 2.63 15.36
C LEU A 22 1.71 3.80 15.12
N PHE A 23 1.61 4.76 16.04
CA PHE A 23 0.77 5.94 15.83
C PHE A 23 1.19 6.76 14.61
N ALA A 24 2.50 6.99 14.41
CA ALA A 24 3.02 7.72 13.26
C ALA A 24 2.81 6.97 11.93
N ALA A 25 2.91 5.64 11.95
CA ALA A 25 2.61 4.80 10.80
C ALA A 25 1.12 4.87 10.43
N PHE A 26 0.23 4.75 11.41
CA PHE A 26 -1.21 4.80 11.21
C PHE A 26 -1.77 6.23 11.03
N ALA A 27 -0.99 7.29 11.25
CA ALA A 27 -1.47 8.66 11.06
C ALA A 27 -1.76 9.02 9.58
N VAL A 28 -1.23 8.25 8.63
CA VAL A 28 -1.36 8.50 7.19
C VAL A 28 -2.26 7.45 6.54
N LYS A 29 -3.33 7.89 5.88
CA LYS A 29 -4.36 7.01 5.32
C LYS A 29 -3.83 5.94 4.35
N ARG A 30 -2.89 6.31 3.47
CA ARG A 30 -2.22 5.36 2.57
C ARG A 30 -1.41 4.28 3.28
N ARG A 31 -0.78 4.63 4.42
CA ARG A 31 -0.06 3.65 5.25
C ARG A 31 -1.04 2.73 5.97
N GLN A 32 -2.20 3.24 6.40
CA GLN A 32 -3.26 2.40 6.94
C GLN A 32 -3.72 1.36 5.92
N TYR A 33 -4.02 1.78 4.68
CA TYR A 33 -4.37 0.85 3.60
C TYR A 33 -3.28 -0.17 3.31
N ALA A 34 -2.01 0.27 3.24
CA ALA A 34 -0.88 -0.62 3.02
C ALA A 34 -0.77 -1.68 4.13
N LEU A 35 -0.79 -1.26 5.40
CA LEU A 35 -0.71 -2.16 6.54
C LEU A 35 -1.93 -3.08 6.66
N ALA A 36 -3.12 -2.59 6.30
CA ALA A 36 -4.34 -3.41 6.27
C ALA A 36 -4.21 -4.53 5.23
N TYR A 37 -3.80 -4.18 4.00
CA TYR A 37 -3.62 -5.14 2.92
C TYR A 37 -2.58 -6.20 3.29
N LEU A 38 -1.40 -5.77 3.76
CA LEU A 38 -0.35 -6.69 4.18
C LEU A 38 -0.77 -7.55 5.40
N ALA A 39 -1.51 -7.00 6.36
CA ALA A 39 -1.98 -7.79 7.52
C ALA A 39 -2.98 -8.88 7.12
N ALA A 40 -3.68 -8.68 6.00
CA ALA A 40 -4.60 -9.66 5.44
C ALA A 40 -3.90 -10.74 4.59
N HIS A 41 -2.65 -10.51 4.17
CA HIS A 41 -1.89 -11.42 3.30
C HIS A 41 -0.68 -12.00 4.05
N PRO A 42 -0.66 -13.32 4.34
CA PRO A 42 0.46 -13.95 5.07
C PRO A 42 1.71 -14.16 4.19
N VAL A 43 1.67 -13.77 2.92
CA VAL A 43 2.75 -13.91 1.95
C VAL A 43 3.22 -12.51 1.50
N PRO A 44 4.48 -12.36 1.06
CA PRO A 44 4.94 -11.11 0.46
C PRO A 44 4.07 -10.70 -0.73
N VAL A 45 3.75 -9.41 -0.81
CA VAL A 45 2.83 -8.81 -1.80
C VAL A 45 3.61 -7.87 -2.72
N SER A 46 3.23 -7.78 -4.00
CA SER A 46 3.87 -6.83 -4.92
C SER A 46 3.46 -5.37 -4.65
N ILE A 47 4.38 -4.43 -4.88
CA ILE A 47 4.08 -2.98 -4.78
C ILE A 47 2.95 -2.59 -5.74
N THR A 48 2.88 -3.22 -6.91
CA THR A 48 1.81 -3.06 -7.92
C THR A 48 0.44 -3.45 -7.35
N ASP A 49 0.33 -4.59 -6.66
CA ASP A 49 -0.93 -5.03 -6.04
C ASP A 49 -1.33 -4.08 -4.91
N LEU A 50 -0.35 -3.64 -4.10
CA LEU A 50 -0.55 -2.66 -3.04
C LEU A 50 -1.07 -1.33 -3.59
N ALA A 51 -0.49 -0.85 -4.69
CA ALA A 51 -0.91 0.39 -5.34
C ALA A 51 -2.31 0.27 -5.96
N THR A 52 -2.62 -0.88 -6.56
CA THR A 52 -3.94 -1.20 -7.11
C THR A 52 -5.00 -1.17 -6.01
N PHE A 53 -4.75 -1.86 -4.90
CA PHE A 53 -5.64 -1.89 -3.75
C PHE A 53 -5.86 -0.48 -3.17
N ILE A 54 -4.78 0.27 -2.90
CA ILE A 54 -4.88 1.62 -2.34
C ILE A 54 -5.66 2.55 -3.26
N THR A 55 -5.40 2.49 -4.57
CA THR A 55 -6.10 3.31 -5.56
C THR A 55 -7.60 3.02 -5.54
N ARG A 56 -7.98 1.74 -5.52
CA ARG A 56 -9.38 1.31 -5.40
C ARG A 56 -10.02 1.82 -4.10
N SER A 57 -9.39 1.57 -2.95
CA SER A 57 -9.92 1.98 -1.65
C SER A 57 -10.05 3.49 -1.49
N GLU A 58 -9.16 4.26 -2.12
CA GLU A 58 -9.27 5.72 -2.18
C GLU A 58 -10.45 6.17 -3.04
N LEU A 59 -10.65 5.57 -4.22
CA LEU A 59 -11.79 5.87 -5.09
C LEU A 59 -13.13 5.55 -4.41
N GLU A 60 -13.25 4.40 -3.76
CA GLU A 60 -14.46 4.01 -3.03
C GLU A 60 -14.78 4.97 -1.88
N SER A 61 -13.74 5.49 -1.22
CA SER A 61 -13.89 6.50 -0.16
C SER A 61 -14.29 7.87 -0.71
N ASP A 62 -13.85 8.22 -1.93
CA ASP A 62 -14.13 9.49 -2.58
C ASP A 62 -15.51 9.50 -3.30
N ASP A 63 -15.99 8.35 -3.79
CA ASP A 63 -17.19 8.22 -4.65
C ASP A 63 -18.52 8.21 -3.89
N SER A 64 -18.50 8.13 -2.55
CA SER A 64 -19.71 8.11 -1.71
C SER A 64 -20.51 9.44 -1.69
N SER A 65 -20.31 10.35 -2.65
CA SER A 65 -20.82 11.73 -2.63
C SER A 65 -21.65 12.19 -3.85
N LEU A 66 -21.95 11.38 -4.89
CA LEU A 66 -22.62 11.93 -6.08
C LEU A 66 -23.95 11.24 -6.48
N ASP A 67 -25.00 12.05 -6.37
CA ASP A 67 -26.31 11.98 -6.99
C ASP A 67 -26.18 11.81 -8.52
N ALA A 68 -26.33 10.58 -9.01
CA ALA A 68 -26.19 10.28 -10.43
C ALA A 68 -27.49 10.58 -11.19
N THR A 69 -27.49 11.66 -11.97
CA THR A 69 -28.49 11.88 -13.03
C THR A 69 -28.16 11.04 -14.26
N ASP A 70 -29.19 10.45 -14.86
CA ASP A 70 -29.22 9.35 -15.86
C ASP A 70 -28.47 9.57 -17.21
N ASP A 71 -27.83 10.73 -17.45
CA ASP A 71 -27.37 11.16 -18.79
C ASP A 71 -25.84 11.14 -19.01
N MET A 72 -25.03 10.61 -18.07
CA MET A 72 -23.54 10.73 -18.09
C MET A 72 -22.74 9.43 -18.27
N ALA A 73 -23.38 8.26 -18.41
CA ALA A 73 -22.71 6.96 -18.31
C ALA A 73 -21.56 6.72 -19.32
N GLU A 74 -21.64 7.23 -20.56
CA GLU A 74 -20.62 6.97 -21.59
C GLU A 74 -19.38 7.88 -21.48
N ARG A 75 -19.55 9.16 -21.12
CA ARG A 75 -18.40 10.06 -20.84
C ARG A 75 -17.67 9.65 -19.58
N GLN A 76 -18.38 9.03 -18.63
CA GLN A 76 -17.84 8.59 -17.36
C GLN A 76 -16.73 7.55 -17.56
N LEU A 77 -16.90 6.56 -18.44
CA LEU A 77 -15.94 5.45 -18.61
C LEU A 77 -14.50 5.89 -19.00
N SER A 78 -14.36 6.88 -19.89
CA SER A 78 -13.04 7.42 -20.23
C SER A 78 -12.48 8.35 -19.13
N HIS A 79 -13.34 9.11 -18.44
CA HIS A 79 -12.92 9.97 -17.33
C HIS A 79 -12.54 9.18 -16.07
N THR A 80 -13.18 8.03 -15.82
CA THR A 80 -12.87 7.14 -14.70
C THR A 80 -11.56 6.41 -14.92
N ASN A 81 -11.28 5.92 -16.14
CA ASN A 81 -10.01 5.28 -16.46
C ASN A 81 -8.83 6.27 -16.40
N GLY A 82 -9.01 7.51 -16.90
CA GLY A 82 -8.02 8.57 -16.73
C GLY A 82 -7.74 8.88 -15.25
N ARG A 83 -8.79 9.07 -14.44
CA ARG A 83 -8.64 9.31 -13.00
C ARG A 83 -8.00 8.14 -12.25
N TYR A 84 -8.33 6.91 -12.62
CA TYR A 84 -7.73 5.72 -12.02
C TYR A 84 -6.24 5.65 -12.32
N THR A 85 -5.84 5.81 -13.58
CA THR A 85 -4.44 5.75 -14.02
C THR A 85 -3.61 6.87 -13.40
N ASP A 86 -4.06 8.13 -13.46
CA ASP A 86 -3.41 9.27 -12.81
C ASP A 86 -3.21 9.04 -11.29
N ARG A 87 -4.24 8.47 -10.64
CA ARG A 87 -4.18 8.21 -9.20
C ARG A 87 -3.25 7.05 -8.88
N TYR A 88 -3.30 5.99 -9.67
CA TYR A 88 -2.44 4.83 -9.54
C TYR A 88 -0.96 5.19 -9.66
N GLU A 89 -0.56 5.97 -10.67
CA GLU A 89 0.82 6.42 -10.85
C GLU A 89 1.32 7.25 -9.66
N ARG A 90 0.45 8.12 -9.13
CA ARG A 90 0.75 8.90 -7.93
C ARG A 90 0.90 8.03 -6.69
N VAL A 91 0.02 7.05 -6.51
CA VAL A 91 0.09 6.10 -5.39
C VAL A 91 1.38 5.29 -5.47
N LEU A 92 1.75 4.76 -6.64
CA LEU A 92 3.00 4.04 -6.85
C LEU A 92 4.21 4.90 -6.46
N THR A 93 4.27 6.13 -6.97
CA THR A 93 5.37 7.07 -6.69
C THR A 93 5.48 7.34 -5.19
N ASP A 94 4.36 7.62 -4.53
CA ASP A 94 4.32 7.90 -3.10
C ASP A 94 4.63 6.64 -2.26
N LEU A 95 4.24 5.44 -2.70
CA LEU A 95 4.63 4.18 -2.06
C LEU A 95 6.14 4.00 -2.07
N TYR A 96 6.76 4.13 -3.25
CA TYR A 96 8.20 3.94 -3.42
C TYR A 96 9.04 4.95 -2.64
N HIS A 97 8.67 6.22 -2.70
CA HIS A 97 9.55 7.28 -2.20
C HIS A 97 9.18 7.77 -0.79
N VAL A 98 7.96 7.51 -0.33
CA VAL A 98 7.47 8.07 0.94
C VAL A 98 6.99 6.98 1.86
N HIS A 99 5.96 6.23 1.47
CA HIS A 99 5.25 5.39 2.43
C HIS A 99 6.02 4.13 2.81
N LEU A 100 6.55 3.37 1.85
CA LEU A 100 7.30 2.14 2.15
C LEU A 100 8.60 2.46 2.89
N PRO A 101 9.46 3.41 2.46
CA PRO A 101 10.67 3.73 3.21
C PRO A 101 10.41 4.13 4.66
N HIS A 102 9.35 4.91 4.91
CA HIS A 102 8.98 5.30 6.28
C HIS A 102 8.47 4.11 7.12
N LEU A 103 7.75 3.17 6.53
CA LEU A 103 7.30 1.96 7.23
C LEU A 103 8.46 0.97 7.47
N SER A 104 9.42 0.89 6.55
CA SER A 104 10.66 0.12 6.69
C SER A 104 11.55 0.70 7.80
N ASP A 105 11.75 2.03 7.84
CA ASP A 105 12.55 2.69 8.88
C ASP A 105 11.94 2.51 10.30
N ALA A 106 10.61 2.46 10.37
CA ALA A 106 9.87 2.12 11.59
C ALA A 106 9.94 0.62 11.95
N GLY A 107 10.50 -0.24 11.10
CA GLY A 107 10.62 -1.68 11.32
C GLY A 107 9.31 -2.46 11.16
N LEU A 108 8.30 -1.89 10.51
CA LEU A 108 6.99 -2.52 10.36
C LEU A 108 6.93 -3.51 9.20
N LEU A 109 7.72 -3.25 8.15
CA LEU A 109 7.78 -4.06 6.94
C LEU A 109 9.21 -4.11 6.40
N THR A 110 9.43 -5.07 5.51
CA THR A 110 10.60 -5.13 4.65
C THR A 110 10.14 -5.02 3.20
N ALA A 111 10.78 -4.14 2.44
CA ALA A 111 10.59 -4.03 0.99
C ALA A 111 11.86 -4.55 0.30
N THR A 112 11.70 -5.47 -0.66
CA THR A 112 12.81 -6.03 -1.44
C THR A 112 12.87 -5.36 -2.82
N ASP A 113 13.93 -4.62 -3.12
CA ASP A 113 14.10 -3.94 -4.41
C ASP A 113 14.16 -4.89 -5.62
N VAL A 114 14.61 -6.14 -5.42
CA VAL A 114 14.79 -7.11 -6.53
C VAL A 114 13.45 -7.63 -7.04
N THR A 115 12.50 -7.87 -6.15
CA THR A 115 11.22 -8.50 -6.48
C THR A 115 10.04 -7.55 -6.34
N GLU A 116 10.30 -6.31 -5.90
CA GLU A 116 9.26 -5.33 -5.55
C GLU A 116 8.21 -5.92 -4.60
N LEU A 117 8.64 -6.85 -3.74
CA LEU A 117 7.79 -7.51 -2.77
C LEU A 117 7.93 -6.81 -1.41
N VAL A 118 6.79 -6.66 -0.76
CA VAL A 118 6.64 -6.05 0.56
C VAL A 118 6.06 -7.10 1.49
N GLU A 119 6.68 -7.26 2.65
CA GLU A 119 6.23 -8.20 3.69
C GLU A 119 6.20 -7.53 5.07
N LEU A 120 5.27 -7.95 5.92
CA LEU A 120 5.25 -7.49 7.31
C LEU A 120 6.37 -8.14 8.11
N THR A 121 7.11 -7.32 8.83
CA THR A 121 8.10 -7.78 9.81
C THR A 121 7.46 -8.05 11.16
N VAL A 122 6.32 -7.40 11.45
CA VAL A 122 5.59 -7.54 12.71
C VAL A 122 4.48 -8.56 12.64
N ASP A 123 4.20 -9.17 13.81
CA ASP A 123 3.00 -9.97 13.97
C ASP A 123 1.74 -9.14 13.73
N ARG A 124 0.85 -9.66 12.89
CA ARG A 124 -0.46 -9.05 12.59
C ARG A 124 -1.25 -8.66 13.84
N CYS A 125 -1.12 -9.41 14.93
CA CYS A 125 -1.81 -9.15 16.19
C CYS A 125 -1.41 -7.81 16.82
N VAL A 126 -0.20 -7.31 16.53
CA VAL A 126 0.27 -5.99 16.97
C VAL A 126 -0.47 -4.88 16.21
N LEU A 127 -0.82 -5.11 14.95
CA LEU A 127 -1.51 -4.16 14.09
C LEU A 127 -3.02 -4.15 14.26
N SER A 128 -3.63 -5.30 14.57
CA SER A 128 -5.09 -5.47 14.72
C SER A 128 -5.78 -4.35 15.51
N PRO A 129 -5.34 -3.98 16.74
CA PRO A 129 -6.03 -2.94 17.51
C PRO A 129 -5.96 -1.56 16.86
N TYR A 130 -4.94 -1.28 16.05
CA TYR A 130 -4.82 -0.02 15.32
C TYR A 130 -5.63 -0.05 14.02
N LEU A 131 -5.67 -1.20 13.32
CA LEU A 131 -6.46 -1.39 12.11
C LEU A 131 -7.96 -1.24 12.38
N ASP A 132 -8.46 -1.81 13.48
CA ASP A 132 -9.87 -1.67 13.88
C ASP A 132 -10.30 -0.21 14.05
N LEU A 133 -9.38 0.68 14.46
CA LEU A 133 -9.66 2.11 14.63
C LEU A 133 -9.71 2.88 13.30
N THR A 134 -9.13 2.34 12.23
CA THR A 134 -9.09 3.03 10.92
C THR A 134 -10.39 2.89 10.13
N GLY A 135 -11.18 1.84 10.42
CA GLY A 135 -12.36 1.49 9.63
C GLY A 135 -12.03 0.99 8.21
N VAL A 136 -10.75 0.68 7.92
CA VAL A 136 -10.33 0.09 6.65
C VAL A 136 -10.67 -1.39 6.65
N THR A 137 -11.44 -1.82 5.64
CA THR A 137 -11.78 -3.23 5.41
C THR A 137 -11.07 -3.72 4.15
N VAL A 138 -10.42 -4.88 4.23
CA VAL A 138 -9.83 -5.54 3.05
C VAL A 138 -10.80 -6.62 2.57
N ASP A 139 -11.37 -6.43 1.39
CA ASP A 139 -12.14 -7.48 0.72
C ASP A 139 -11.18 -8.39 -0.05
N LEU A 140 -10.88 -9.56 0.52
CA LEU A 140 -9.96 -10.55 -0.05
C LEU A 140 -10.58 -11.35 -1.22
N ASP A 141 -11.88 -11.18 -1.48
CA ASP A 141 -12.61 -11.88 -2.54
C ASP A 141 -12.57 -11.13 -3.89
N SER A 142 -12.22 -9.85 -3.87
CA SER A 142 -12.21 -8.97 -5.05
C SER A 142 -10.94 -8.99 -5.91
N THR A 143 -10.19 -10.10 -5.95
CA THR A 143 -9.19 -10.33 -7.01
C THR A 143 -9.85 -10.65 -8.36
N VAL A 144 -10.93 -9.95 -8.69
CA VAL A 144 -11.49 -9.97 -10.03
C VAL A 144 -10.44 -9.39 -10.98
N ASP A 145 -9.84 -10.30 -11.74
CA ASP A 145 -9.29 -10.08 -13.08
C ASP A 145 -10.01 -8.91 -13.75
N VAL A 146 -9.40 -7.73 -13.71
CA VAL A 146 -9.64 -6.76 -14.77
C VAL A 146 -8.67 -7.19 -15.86
N ASP A 147 -9.12 -8.16 -16.66
CA ASP A 147 -8.56 -8.45 -17.97
C ASP A 147 -8.79 -7.17 -18.79
N ILE A 148 -7.82 -6.27 -18.74
CA ILE A 148 -7.78 -5.14 -19.67
C ILE A 148 -7.43 -5.79 -21.00
N GLU A 149 -8.45 -6.16 -21.78
CA GLU A 149 -8.29 -6.41 -23.21
C GLU A 149 -7.72 -5.14 -23.81
N ILE A 150 -6.39 -5.09 -23.93
CA ILE A 150 -5.70 -4.06 -24.70
C ILE A 150 -6.02 -4.41 -26.14
N ASP A 151 -7.02 -3.75 -26.70
CA ASP A 151 -7.41 -3.83 -28.11
C ASP A 151 -6.16 -3.57 -28.96
N GLY A 152 -5.58 -4.66 -29.45
CA GLY A 152 -4.44 -4.65 -30.34
C GLY A 152 -4.92 -4.36 -31.75
N ASP A 153 -5.22 -3.09 -32.03
CA ASP A 153 -5.25 -2.57 -33.40
C ASP A 153 -3.81 -2.55 -33.96
N SER A 154 -3.50 -3.46 -34.89
CA SER A 154 -2.66 -3.21 -36.07
C SER A 154 -2.30 -4.51 -36.81
N ALA A 155 -2.95 -4.73 -37.97
CA ALA A 155 -2.31 -4.84 -39.30
C ALA A 155 -3.24 -5.49 -40.33
#